data_AF-A0A495X6V1-F1
#
_entry.id   AF-A0A495X6V1-F1
#
_cell.length_a   1.000
_cell.length_b   1.000
_cell.length_c   1.000
_cell.angle_alpha   90.00
_cell.angle_beta   90.00
_cell.angle_gamma   90.00
#
_symmetry.space_group_name_H-M   'P 1'
#
loop_
_entity.id
_entity.type
_entity.pdbx_description
1 polymer ?
#
loop_
_entity_poly.entity_id
_entity_poly.type
_entity_poly.pdbx_seq_one_letter_code
_entity_poly.pdbx_strand_id
1 'polypeptide(L)'
;MKLDGVLAIRESWAGPDEPVLLCAGVDPSSVRYDVAGLDWWGRPERGGLGKVAGGLGNAVFAVANAATGGSGPEDGGPDAPAVVLWGPQPDTIATRGCRVTSARSWLVLTPRRLGCVAVAERPAEPEPEKSLFDRVSGIAKSARDMFTGPLYPAGHPVETEEIIAVSEVPRDHVSGVALADRRLPRGSAQRQVHVLRLSFVDGSGVDVVAARGVDHAQRLMSLVQG
;
A
#
# COMPACT_ATOMS: atom_id res chain seq x y z
N MET A 1 -24.32 0.74 0.74
CA MET A 1 -22.87 0.89 0.45
C MET A 1 -22.20 0.98 1.79
N LYS A 2 -21.16 0.16 2.03
CA LYS A 2 -20.44 0.16 3.30
C LYS A 2 -19.25 1.11 3.23
N LEU A 3 -18.92 1.73 4.36
CA LEU A 3 -17.70 2.52 4.48
C LEU A 3 -16.49 1.61 4.58
N ASP A 4 -15.41 1.98 3.89
CA ASP A 4 -14.09 1.37 3.98
C ASP A 4 -13.03 2.38 4.50
N GLY A 5 -11.76 2.00 4.45
CA GLY A 5 -10.67 2.84 4.90
C GLY A 5 -10.67 3.10 6.40
N VAL A 6 -10.35 4.34 6.82
CA VAL A 6 -10.02 4.65 8.22
C VAL A 6 -11.13 4.29 9.21
N LEU A 7 -12.40 4.51 8.85
CA LEU A 7 -13.53 4.21 9.75
C LEU A 7 -13.71 2.69 9.93
N ALA A 8 -13.69 1.93 8.83
CA ALA A 8 -13.76 0.46 8.89
C ALA A 8 -12.58 -0.13 9.66
N ILE A 9 -11.36 0.39 9.43
CA ILE A 9 -10.14 -0.01 10.16
C ILE A 9 -10.28 0.27 11.66
N ARG A 10 -10.86 1.42 12.03
CA ARG A 10 -11.10 1.78 13.43
C ARG A 10 -12.12 0.90 14.11
N GLU A 11 -13.13 0.43 13.39
CA GLU A 11 -14.19 -0.42 13.96
C GLU A 11 -13.80 -1.90 14.05
N SER A 12 -13.00 -2.42 13.11
CA SER A 12 -12.78 -3.87 12.97
C SER A 12 -11.34 -4.35 13.22
N TRP A 13 -10.33 -3.47 13.16
CA TRP A 13 -8.93 -3.88 13.32
C TRP A 13 -8.18 -3.15 14.45
N ALA A 14 -8.35 -1.84 14.58
CA ALA A 14 -7.71 -1.08 15.64
C ALA A 14 -8.38 -1.34 16.99
N GLY A 15 -7.60 -1.43 18.07
CA GLY A 15 -8.16 -1.44 19.41
C GLY A 15 -8.95 -0.15 19.73
N PRO A 16 -9.89 -0.18 20.68
CA PRO A 16 -10.71 0.99 21.03
C PRO A 16 -9.85 2.21 21.41
N ASP A 17 -8.77 1.99 22.17
CA ASP A 17 -7.83 3.03 22.60
C ASP A 17 -6.60 3.16 21.69
N GLU A 18 -6.66 2.60 20.47
CA GLU A 18 -5.53 2.55 19.55
C GLU A 18 -5.73 3.51 18.38
N PRO A 19 -5.22 4.76 18.45
CA PRO A 19 -5.38 5.71 17.36
C PRO A 19 -4.64 5.25 16.10
N VAL A 20 -5.25 5.54 14.95
CA VAL A 20 -4.63 5.38 13.64
C VAL A 20 -3.81 6.63 13.35
N LEU A 21 -2.48 6.50 13.37
CA LEU A 21 -1.53 7.59 13.14
C LEU A 21 -1.28 7.81 11.64
N LEU A 22 -1.32 6.72 10.87
CA LEU A 22 -1.18 6.72 9.42
C LEU A 22 -2.13 5.70 8.83
N CYS A 23 -2.76 6.05 7.71
CA CYS A 23 -3.54 5.12 6.89
C CYS A 23 -3.29 5.47 5.42
N ALA A 24 -2.47 4.67 4.75
CA ALA A 24 -2.16 4.83 3.33
C ALA A 24 -2.85 3.73 2.54
N GLY A 25 -3.76 4.12 1.63
CA GLY A 25 -4.37 3.18 0.69
C GLY A 25 -3.31 2.62 -0.25
N VAL A 26 -3.29 1.29 -0.40
CA VAL A 26 -2.34 0.58 -1.24
C VAL A 26 -3.01 -0.55 -1.99
N ASP A 27 -2.60 -0.72 -3.22
CA ASP A 27 -2.89 -1.87 -4.07
C ASP A 27 -1.58 -2.43 -4.66
N PRO A 28 -1.56 -3.66 -5.21
CA PRO A 28 -0.34 -4.27 -5.75
C PRO A 28 0.35 -3.45 -6.85
N SER A 29 -0.40 -2.63 -7.59
CA SER A 29 0.13 -1.75 -8.65
C SER A 29 0.69 -0.43 -8.13
N SER A 30 0.41 -0.07 -6.86
CA SER A 30 0.91 1.12 -6.18
C SER A 30 2.20 0.90 -5.36
N VAL A 31 2.61 -0.37 -5.17
CA VAL A 31 3.79 -0.75 -4.37
C VAL A 31 5.01 -1.00 -5.26
N ARG A 32 6.16 -0.48 -4.87
CA ARG A 32 7.45 -0.73 -5.55
C ARG A 32 8.52 -1.20 -4.57
N TYR A 33 9.60 -1.75 -5.13
CA TYR A 33 10.65 -2.41 -4.36
C TYR A 33 12.02 -1.82 -4.70
N ASP A 34 12.75 -1.43 -3.67
CA ASP A 34 14.14 -0.98 -3.67
C ASP A 34 14.92 -1.91 -2.72
N VAL A 35 14.90 -3.20 -3.08
CA VAL A 35 15.39 -4.30 -2.25
C VAL A 35 16.42 -5.09 -3.04
N ALA A 36 17.60 -5.31 -2.46
CA ALA A 36 18.65 -6.03 -3.17
C ALA A 36 18.18 -7.44 -3.61
N GLY A 37 18.43 -7.77 -4.88
CA GLY A 37 18.01 -9.03 -5.50
C GLY A 37 16.57 -9.05 -6.02
N LEU A 38 15.80 -7.97 -5.84
CA LEU A 38 14.50 -7.76 -6.46
C LEU A 38 14.57 -6.60 -7.47
N ASP A 39 13.83 -6.71 -8.56
CA ASP A 39 13.59 -5.59 -9.46
C ASP A 39 12.58 -4.60 -8.86
N TRP A 40 12.36 -3.46 -9.54
CA TRP A 40 11.43 -2.41 -9.11
C TRP A 40 9.99 -2.89 -8.86
N TRP A 41 9.63 -4.03 -9.45
CA TRP A 41 8.31 -4.67 -9.37
C TRP A 41 8.27 -5.82 -8.36
N GLY A 42 9.35 -6.05 -7.61
CA GLY A 42 9.43 -7.09 -6.58
C GLY A 42 9.70 -8.49 -7.13
N ARG A 43 10.09 -8.63 -8.41
CA ARG A 43 10.45 -9.92 -9.00
C ARG A 43 11.95 -10.18 -8.79
N PRO A 44 12.39 -11.43 -8.58
CA PRO A 44 13.81 -11.74 -8.52
C PRO A 44 14.55 -11.25 -9.75
N GLU A 45 15.66 -10.53 -9.56
CA GLU A 45 16.47 -10.06 -10.68
C GLU A 45 17.00 -11.28 -11.47
N ARG A 46 16.56 -11.40 -12.73
CA ARG A 46 17.01 -12.47 -13.62
C ARG A 46 18.46 -12.20 -14.04
N GLY A 47 19.42 -12.79 -13.32
CA GLY A 47 20.84 -12.72 -13.66
C GLY A 47 21.82 -12.58 -12.49
N GLY A 48 21.34 -12.49 -11.25
CA GLY A 48 22.18 -12.27 -10.05
C GLY A 48 22.91 -13.50 -9.49
N LEU A 49 22.78 -14.68 -10.11
CA LEU A 49 23.36 -15.94 -9.62
C LEU A 49 24.90 -16.04 -9.74
N GLY A 50 25.60 -14.92 -9.99
CA GLY A 50 27.04 -14.90 -10.27
C GLY A 50 27.88 -13.87 -9.51
N LYS A 51 27.34 -13.10 -8.55
CA LYS A 51 28.13 -12.10 -7.79
C LYS A 51 28.20 -12.35 -6.29
N VAL A 52 28.14 -13.61 -5.88
CA VAL A 52 28.64 -14.02 -4.56
C VAL A 52 29.88 -14.88 -4.77
N ALA A 53 30.99 -14.20 -5.09
CA ALA A 53 32.32 -14.78 -5.03
C ALA A 53 33.28 -13.72 -4.49
N GLY A 54 33.66 -13.88 -3.22
CA GLY A 54 34.97 -13.47 -2.70
C GLY A 54 35.17 -12.01 -2.32
N GLY A 55 35.36 -11.79 -1.01
CA GLY A 55 36.59 -11.21 -0.47
C GLY A 55 37.03 -9.80 -0.90
N LEU A 56 37.26 -8.95 0.11
CA LEU A 56 38.36 -7.97 0.20
C LEU A 56 39.04 -7.58 -1.14
N GLY A 57 38.58 -6.50 -1.77
CA GLY A 57 39.30 -5.93 -2.91
C GLY A 57 38.56 -4.77 -3.55
N ASN A 58 39.16 -3.59 -3.53
CA ASN A 58 38.73 -2.39 -4.26
C ASN A 58 38.43 -2.71 -5.73
N ALA A 59 37.18 -2.59 -6.17
CA ALA A 59 36.86 -2.47 -7.60
C ALA A 59 35.53 -1.73 -7.81
N VAL A 60 35.67 -0.47 -8.25
CA VAL A 60 34.62 0.31 -8.90
C VAL A 60 34.17 -0.43 -10.16
N PHE A 61 32.91 -0.85 -10.26
CA PHE A 61 32.36 -1.34 -11.53
C PHE A 61 31.05 -0.67 -11.89
N ALA A 62 31.14 -0.01 -13.05
CA ALA A 62 30.18 0.82 -13.74
C ALA A 62 28.80 0.19 -13.93
N VAL A 63 27.79 1.03 -13.67
CA VAL A 63 26.40 0.84 -14.07
C VAL A 63 26.32 0.91 -15.60
N ALA A 64 26.00 -0.21 -16.25
CA ALA A 64 25.65 -0.22 -17.67
C ALA A 64 24.21 0.28 -17.83
N ASN A 65 24.06 1.51 -18.33
CA ASN A 65 22.80 2.03 -18.86
C ASN A 65 22.50 1.34 -20.20
N ALA A 66 21.36 0.66 -20.31
CA ALA A 66 20.72 0.41 -21.60
C ALA A 66 19.57 1.42 -21.74
N ALA A 67 19.81 2.42 -22.59
CA ALA A 67 18.82 3.38 -23.03
C ALA A 67 18.11 2.84 -24.28
N THR A 68 16.78 2.75 -24.23
CA THR A 68 15.93 2.85 -25.42
C THR A 68 15.18 4.16 -25.31
N GLY A 69 15.61 5.14 -26.09
CA GLY A 69 14.94 6.42 -26.24
C GLY A 69 13.71 6.29 -27.12
N GLY A 70 12.62 6.91 -26.68
CA GLY A 70 11.48 7.31 -27.50
C GLY A 70 11.17 8.75 -27.14
N SER A 71 11.41 9.67 -28.08
CA SER A 71 11.06 11.07 -27.99
C SER A 71 9.59 11.27 -28.39
N GLY A 72 8.75 11.66 -27.44
CA GLY A 72 7.40 12.16 -27.67
C GLY A 72 7.03 13.12 -26.54
N PRO A 73 6.35 14.24 -26.80
CA PRO A 73 5.82 15.09 -25.75
C PRO A 73 4.49 14.50 -25.29
N GLU A 74 4.51 13.67 -24.25
CA GLU A 74 3.30 13.21 -23.56
C GLU A 74 3.50 13.34 -22.05
N ASP A 75 2.81 14.32 -21.47
CA ASP A 75 2.53 14.43 -20.04
C ASP A 75 1.79 13.16 -19.58
N GLY A 76 2.53 12.12 -19.19
CA GLY A 76 1.92 10.82 -18.89
C GLY A 76 2.87 9.77 -18.32
N GLY A 77 3.87 10.18 -17.54
CA GLY A 77 4.70 9.22 -16.81
C GLY A 77 3.84 8.38 -15.85
N PRO A 78 4.23 7.12 -15.53
CA PRO A 78 3.48 6.31 -14.59
C PRO A 78 3.35 7.04 -13.25
N ASP A 79 2.16 6.97 -12.65
CA ASP A 79 1.87 7.57 -11.36
C ASP A 79 2.94 7.18 -10.33
N ALA A 80 3.32 8.14 -9.49
CA ALA A 80 4.25 7.88 -8.40
C ALA A 80 3.69 6.75 -7.52
N PRO A 81 4.53 5.79 -7.09
CA PRO A 81 4.05 4.73 -6.22
C PRO A 81 3.52 5.32 -4.93
N ALA A 82 2.47 4.71 -4.35
CA ALA A 82 2.01 5.08 -3.02
C ALA A 82 3.05 4.68 -1.97
N VAL A 83 3.70 3.54 -2.18
CA VAL A 83 4.64 2.95 -1.23
C VAL A 83 5.86 2.35 -1.94
N VAL A 84 7.02 2.52 -1.33
CA VAL A 84 8.26 1.85 -1.76
C VAL A 84 8.87 1.10 -0.57
N LEU A 85 8.94 -0.23 -0.68
CA LEU A 85 9.61 -1.11 0.28
C LEU A 85 11.10 -1.15 -0.03
N TRP A 86 11.95 -1.06 1.00
CA TRP A 86 13.40 -1.07 0.82
C TRP A 86 14.11 -1.93 1.85
N GLY A 87 15.28 -2.47 1.48
CA GLY A 87 16.05 -3.30 2.41
C GLY A 87 17.23 -4.03 1.77
N PRO A 88 18.07 -4.65 2.62
CA PRO A 88 19.32 -5.27 2.19
C PRO A 88 19.14 -6.63 1.49
N GLN A 89 17.96 -7.27 1.59
CA GLN A 89 17.68 -8.58 1.01
C GLN A 89 16.16 -8.83 0.83
N PRO A 90 15.74 -9.83 0.04
CA PRO A 90 14.33 -10.07 -0.27
C PRO A 90 13.45 -10.49 0.92
N ASP A 91 14.00 -11.15 1.94
CA ASP A 91 13.28 -11.63 3.11
C ASP A 91 13.54 -10.74 4.33
N THR A 92 12.92 -9.57 4.35
CA THR A 92 13.06 -8.56 5.42
C THR A 92 11.72 -8.31 6.10
N ILE A 93 11.74 -7.59 7.23
CA ILE A 93 10.52 -7.14 7.92
C ILE A 93 9.64 -6.34 6.96
N ALA A 94 10.21 -5.44 6.15
CA ALA A 94 9.46 -4.66 5.18
C ALA A 94 8.73 -5.51 4.14
N THR A 95 9.41 -6.46 3.52
CA THR A 95 8.82 -7.27 2.44
C THR A 95 7.82 -8.31 2.94
N ARG A 96 8.00 -8.83 4.17
CA ARG A 96 7.04 -9.76 4.80
C ARG A 96 5.83 -9.04 5.41
N GLY A 97 6.09 -7.98 6.16
CA GLY A 97 5.10 -7.28 6.99
C GLY A 97 4.30 -6.20 6.27
N CYS A 98 4.68 -5.86 5.03
CA CYS A 98 3.97 -4.85 4.23
C CYS A 98 3.62 -5.37 2.84
N ARG A 99 3.51 -6.69 2.69
CA ARG A 99 3.11 -7.32 1.42
C ARG A 99 1.64 -7.05 1.14
N VAL A 100 1.38 -6.38 0.01
CA VAL A 100 0.03 -6.09 -0.46
C VAL A 100 -0.44 -7.21 -1.38
N THR A 101 -1.50 -7.92 -0.98
CA THR A 101 -2.07 -9.05 -1.72
C THR A 101 -3.46 -8.77 -2.29
N SER A 102 -4.20 -7.82 -1.72
CA SER A 102 -5.55 -7.45 -2.15
C SER A 102 -5.58 -6.10 -2.87
N ALA A 103 -6.51 -5.95 -3.81
CA ALA A 103 -6.75 -4.70 -4.52
C ALA A 103 -7.27 -3.57 -3.62
N ARG A 104 -7.80 -3.90 -2.43
CA ARG A 104 -8.25 -2.92 -1.43
C ARG A 104 -7.54 -3.20 -0.11
N SER A 105 -6.35 -2.64 0.02
CA SER A 105 -5.51 -2.76 1.20
C SER A 105 -5.07 -1.40 1.73
N TRP A 106 -4.65 -1.36 2.99
CA TRP A 106 -4.09 -0.18 3.63
C TRP A 106 -2.85 -0.55 4.43
N LEU A 107 -1.84 0.32 4.40
CA LEU A 107 -0.80 0.35 5.43
C LEU A 107 -1.24 1.26 6.55
N VAL A 108 -1.31 0.71 7.77
CA VAL A 108 -1.87 1.37 8.94
C VAL A 108 -0.82 1.39 10.04
N LEU A 109 -0.40 2.59 10.47
CA LEU A 109 0.46 2.74 11.63
C LEU A 109 -0.37 3.14 12.85
N THR A 110 -0.14 2.46 13.96
CA THR A 110 -0.66 2.79 15.29
C THR A 110 0.50 2.93 16.28
N PRO A 111 0.24 3.39 17.52
CA PRO A 111 1.27 3.35 18.56
C PRO A 111 1.79 1.95 18.88
N ARG A 112 1.03 0.88 18.56
CA ARG A 112 1.35 -0.51 18.96
C ARG A 112 1.94 -1.35 17.82
N ARG A 113 1.61 -1.04 16.57
CA ARG A 113 2.03 -1.84 15.41
C ARG A 113 1.88 -1.10 14.09
N LEU A 114 2.58 -1.60 13.09
CA LEU A 114 2.28 -1.35 11.68
C LEU A 114 1.52 -2.56 11.13
N GLY A 115 0.38 -2.35 10.49
CA GLY A 115 -0.40 -3.40 9.85
C GLY A 115 -0.53 -3.18 8.35
N CYS A 116 -0.45 -4.25 7.58
CA CYS A 116 -1.07 -4.29 6.25
C CYS A 116 -2.43 -4.97 6.43
N VAL A 117 -3.50 -4.23 6.12
CA VAL A 117 -4.88 -4.69 6.31
C VAL A 117 -5.64 -4.65 5.00
N ALA A 118 -6.67 -5.46 4.85
CA ALA A 118 -7.47 -5.53 3.64
C ALA A 118 -8.95 -5.76 3.96
N VAL A 119 -9.82 -5.42 3.01
CA VAL A 119 -11.25 -5.81 3.12
C VAL A 119 -11.34 -7.33 3.09
N ALA A 120 -12.11 -7.90 4.02
CA ALA A 120 -12.41 -9.32 4.04
C ALA A 120 -13.13 -9.72 2.75
N GLU A 121 -12.56 -10.66 1.98
CA GLU A 121 -13.26 -11.25 0.85
C GLU A 121 -14.40 -12.11 1.41
N ARG A 122 -15.64 -11.66 1.21
CA ARG A 122 -16.80 -12.47 1.56
C ARG A 122 -16.78 -13.71 0.67
N PRO A 123 -16.78 -14.94 1.21
CA PRO A 123 -16.91 -16.13 0.38
C PRO A 123 -18.17 -15.98 -0.45
N ALA A 124 -18.07 -16.21 -1.77
CA ALA A 124 -19.24 -16.20 -2.63
C ALA A 124 -20.24 -17.20 -2.03
N GLU A 125 -21.44 -16.72 -1.71
CA GLU A 125 -22.52 -17.63 -1.32
C GLU A 125 -22.66 -18.67 -2.43
N PRO A 126 -22.70 -19.98 -2.09
CA PRO A 126 -22.86 -21.01 -3.09
C PRO A 126 -24.12 -20.67 -3.89
N GLU A 127 -23.97 -20.52 -5.23
CA GLU A 127 -25.12 -20.21 -6.09
C GLU A 127 -26.25 -21.17 -5.73
N PRO A 128 -27.44 -20.69 -5.33
CA PRO A 128 -28.57 -21.58 -5.17
C PRO A 128 -28.78 -22.28 -6.51
N GLU A 129 -28.75 -23.61 -6.49
CA GLU A 129 -28.98 -24.44 -7.66
C GLU A 129 -30.17 -23.88 -8.43
N LYS A 130 -29.92 -23.44 -9.66
CA LYS A 130 -30.89 -22.77 -10.52
C LYS A 130 -32.04 -23.72 -10.81
N SER A 131 -33.10 -23.63 -10.01
CA SER A 131 -34.41 -24.16 -10.36
C SER A 131 -34.89 -23.42 -11.61
N LEU A 132 -34.99 -24.16 -12.71
CA LEU A 132 -35.40 -23.70 -14.04
C LEU A 132 -36.91 -23.39 -14.13
N PHE A 133 -37.52 -22.89 -13.06
CA PHE A 133 -38.93 -22.51 -13.00
C PHE A 133 -39.07 -21.28 -12.10
N ASP A 134 -38.88 -20.09 -12.67
CA ASP A 134 -39.86 -19.01 -12.47
C ASP A 134 -39.51 -17.80 -13.33
N ARG A 135 -40.18 -17.78 -14.49
CA ARG A 135 -40.20 -16.68 -15.42
C ARG A 135 -41.40 -15.82 -15.05
N VAL A 136 -41.26 -14.94 -14.06
CA VAL A 136 -42.25 -13.88 -13.80
C VAL A 136 -41.60 -12.52 -14.01
N SER A 137 -41.91 -11.97 -15.17
CA SER A 137 -41.67 -10.60 -15.59
C SER A 137 -42.40 -9.61 -14.68
N GLY A 138 -41.66 -8.72 -14.04
CA GLY A 138 -42.20 -7.45 -13.54
C GLY A 138 -41.73 -7.07 -12.16
N ILE A 139 -40.61 -6.33 -12.08
CA ILE A 139 -40.34 -5.21 -11.16
C ILE A 139 -39.18 -4.43 -11.80
N ALA A 140 -39.51 -3.51 -12.71
CA ALA A 140 -38.55 -2.57 -13.29
C ALA A 140 -39.11 -1.15 -13.16
N LYS A 141 -39.35 -0.71 -11.93
CA LYS A 141 -39.77 0.69 -11.68
C LYS A 141 -39.50 1.29 -10.29
N SER A 142 -38.66 0.70 -9.44
CA SER A 142 -38.37 1.28 -8.10
C SER A 142 -36.90 1.51 -7.76
N ALA A 143 -35.95 1.32 -8.69
CA ALA A 143 -34.53 1.50 -8.38
C ALA A 143 -34.02 2.95 -8.50
N ARG A 144 -34.77 3.87 -9.11
CA ARG A 144 -34.31 5.27 -9.31
C ARG A 144 -34.65 6.23 -8.17
N ASP A 145 -35.66 5.94 -7.35
CA ASP A 145 -36.06 6.82 -6.23
C ASP A 145 -35.33 6.54 -4.91
N MET A 146 -34.48 5.51 -4.83
CA MET A 146 -33.66 5.23 -3.64
C MET A 146 -32.29 5.95 -3.64
N PHE A 147 -31.94 6.69 -4.70
CA PHE A 147 -30.64 7.35 -4.83
C PHE A 147 -30.65 8.86 -4.56
N THR A 148 -31.78 9.42 -4.09
CA THR A 148 -31.93 10.87 -3.83
C THR A 148 -31.93 11.23 -2.33
N GLY A 149 -31.77 10.26 -1.43
CA GLY A 149 -31.56 10.49 0.00
C GLY A 149 -30.10 10.77 0.36
N PRO A 150 -29.81 11.40 1.52
CA PRO A 150 -28.45 11.51 2.01
C PRO A 150 -27.84 10.12 2.18
N LEU A 151 -26.60 9.94 1.69
CA LEU A 151 -25.89 8.65 1.66
C LEU A 151 -25.79 7.98 3.05
N TYR A 152 -25.87 8.78 4.12
CA TYR A 152 -25.90 8.35 5.51
C TYR A 152 -26.96 9.14 6.28
N PRO A 153 -28.16 8.59 6.54
CA PRO A 153 -29.19 9.29 7.30
C PRO A 153 -28.77 9.47 8.77
N ALA A 154 -29.04 10.66 9.32
CA ALA A 154 -28.67 10.99 10.69
C ALA A 154 -29.34 10.04 11.70
N GLY A 155 -28.59 9.61 12.72
CA GLY A 155 -29.09 8.73 13.78
C GLY A 155 -29.09 7.23 13.45
N HIS A 156 -28.65 6.85 12.24
CA HIS A 156 -28.46 5.44 11.87
C HIS A 156 -26.97 5.06 11.95
N PRO A 157 -26.63 3.90 12.54
CA PRO A 157 -25.28 3.35 12.46
C PRO A 157 -24.84 3.22 11.00
N VAL A 158 -23.62 3.64 10.69
CA VAL A 158 -23.07 3.47 9.36
C VAL A 158 -22.46 2.08 9.26
N GLU A 159 -22.89 1.30 8.29
CA GLU A 159 -22.31 -0.01 8.05
C GLU A 159 -20.88 0.12 7.50
N THR A 160 -19.93 -0.58 8.11
CA THR A 160 -18.55 -0.67 7.65
C THR A 160 -18.27 -2.03 7.01
N GLU A 161 -17.25 -2.05 6.14
CA GLU A 161 -16.66 -3.29 5.67
C GLU A 161 -15.83 -3.94 6.79
N GLU A 162 -15.82 -5.26 6.82
CA GLU A 162 -14.96 -6.00 7.73
C GLU A 162 -13.51 -5.94 7.23
N ILE A 163 -12.60 -5.47 8.07
CA ILE A 163 -11.18 -5.38 7.76
C ILE A 163 -10.42 -6.49 8.47
N ILE A 164 -9.61 -7.22 7.72
CA ILE A 164 -8.73 -8.27 8.23
C ILE A 164 -7.26 -7.86 8.18
N ALA A 165 -6.48 -8.35 9.13
CA ALA A 165 -5.03 -8.22 9.09
C ALA A 165 -4.45 -9.19 8.05
N VAL A 166 -3.70 -8.65 7.09
CA VAL A 166 -2.88 -9.44 6.16
C VAL A 166 -1.53 -9.75 6.79
N SER A 167 -0.94 -8.75 7.44
CA SER A 167 0.29 -8.90 8.21
C SER A 167 0.43 -7.78 9.23
N GLU A 168 1.18 -8.04 10.30
CA GLU A 168 1.46 -7.07 11.35
C GLU A 168 2.95 -7.09 11.72
N VAL A 169 3.49 -5.89 11.96
CA VAL A 169 4.83 -5.64 12.45
C VAL A 169 4.71 -4.98 13.82
N PRO A 170 5.12 -5.65 14.91
CA PRO A 170 5.13 -5.08 16.25
C PRO A 170 5.92 -3.77 16.36
N ARG A 171 5.54 -2.88 17.29
CA ARG A 171 6.17 -1.56 17.44
C ARG A 171 7.67 -1.60 17.74
N ASP A 172 8.12 -2.61 18.49
CA ASP A 172 9.52 -2.82 18.87
C ASP A 172 10.41 -3.17 17.67
N HIS A 173 9.83 -3.65 16.57
CA HIS A 173 10.52 -3.84 15.29
C HIS A 173 10.65 -2.56 14.46
N VAL A 174 9.95 -1.48 14.82
CA VAL A 174 10.02 -0.19 14.14
C VAL A 174 11.07 0.70 14.82
N SER A 175 12.24 0.83 14.18
CA SER A 175 13.39 1.58 14.71
C SER A 175 13.22 3.10 14.60
N GLY A 176 12.39 3.59 13.70
CA GLY A 176 12.14 5.03 13.58
C GLY A 176 11.12 5.42 12.52
N VAL A 177 10.64 6.66 12.64
CA VAL A 177 9.81 7.33 11.63
C VAL A 177 10.40 8.70 11.35
N ALA A 178 10.60 9.04 10.09
CA ALA A 178 11.23 10.30 9.68
C ALA A 178 10.68 10.81 8.34
N LEU A 179 10.82 12.11 8.11
CA LEU A 179 10.70 12.66 6.76
C LEU A 179 11.98 12.42 5.98
N ALA A 180 11.84 12.06 4.71
CA ALA A 180 12.96 11.89 3.81
C ALA A 180 12.60 12.32 2.38
N ASP A 181 13.64 12.52 1.57
CA ASP A 181 13.50 12.63 0.13
C ASP A 181 13.88 11.31 -0.52
N ARG A 182 13.09 10.89 -1.49
CA ARG A 182 13.38 9.70 -2.31
C ARG A 182 13.51 10.08 -3.76
N ARG A 183 14.57 9.56 -4.39
CA ARG A 183 14.76 9.64 -5.83
C ARG A 183 14.15 8.41 -6.50
N LEU A 184 13.12 8.60 -7.31
CA LEU A 184 12.50 7.54 -8.10
C LEU A 184 13.33 7.20 -9.35
N PRO A 185 13.14 6.01 -9.95
CA PRO A 185 13.80 5.62 -11.19
C PRO A 185 13.61 6.62 -12.33
N ARG A 186 14.49 6.56 -13.32
CA ARG A 186 14.33 7.37 -14.55
C ARG A 186 13.04 6.95 -15.26
N GLY A 187 12.26 7.93 -15.73
CA GLY A 187 10.98 7.71 -16.41
C GLY A 187 9.75 7.92 -15.52
N SER A 188 9.90 8.08 -14.20
CA SER A 188 8.80 8.53 -13.33
C SER A 188 8.43 9.99 -13.61
N ALA A 189 7.13 10.32 -13.54
CA ALA A 189 6.64 11.69 -13.73
C ALA A 189 7.32 12.69 -12.78
N GLN A 190 7.54 12.29 -11.53
CA GLN A 190 8.27 13.05 -10.53
C GLN A 190 9.52 12.27 -10.07
N ARG A 191 10.70 12.85 -10.28
CA ARG A 191 11.97 12.15 -9.96
C ARG A 191 12.36 12.22 -8.48
N GLN A 192 11.97 13.28 -7.78
CA GLN A 192 12.24 13.46 -6.36
C GLN A 192 10.91 13.66 -5.64
N VAL A 193 10.60 12.77 -4.70
CA VAL A 193 9.36 12.78 -3.91
C VAL A 193 9.70 12.89 -2.43
N HIS A 194 8.82 13.54 -1.67
CA HIS A 194 8.90 13.57 -0.22
C HIS A 194 8.14 12.38 0.34
N VAL A 195 8.72 11.72 1.34
CA VAL A 195 8.19 10.50 1.91
C VAL A 195 8.17 10.55 3.43
N LEU A 196 7.21 9.85 4.03
CA LEU A 196 7.30 9.41 5.41
C LEU A 196 7.99 8.04 5.42
N ARG A 197 9.22 8.00 5.94
CA ARG A 197 10.04 6.80 6.05
C ARG A 197 9.83 6.14 7.40
N LEU A 198 9.40 4.88 7.38
CA LEU A 198 9.42 3.97 8.50
C LEU A 198 10.63 3.05 8.36
N SER A 199 11.47 3.00 9.38
CA SER A 199 12.65 2.13 9.42
C SER A 199 12.41 0.98 10.40
N PHE A 200 12.92 -0.20 10.07
CA PHE A 200 12.86 -1.38 10.93
C PHE A 200 14.23 -1.72 11.52
N VAL A 201 14.24 -2.59 12.52
CA VAL A 201 15.45 -3.02 13.25
C VAL A 201 16.42 -3.86 12.41
N ASP A 202 15.95 -4.48 11.32
CA ASP A 202 16.78 -5.29 10.41
C ASP A 202 17.43 -4.46 9.27
N GLY A 203 17.30 -3.14 9.33
CA GLY A 203 17.81 -2.21 8.31
C GLY A 203 16.96 -2.16 7.04
N SER A 204 15.76 -2.75 7.03
CA SER A 204 14.74 -2.55 6.01
C SER A 204 13.78 -1.43 6.39
N GLY A 205 12.87 -1.06 5.48
CA GLY A 205 11.83 -0.09 5.77
C GLY A 205 10.84 0.15 4.66
N VAL A 206 9.95 1.10 4.91
CA VAL A 206 8.86 1.50 4.04
C VAL A 206 8.87 3.00 3.88
N ASP A 207 8.83 3.49 2.64
CA ASP A 207 8.55 4.90 2.39
C ASP A 207 7.13 5.05 1.85
N VAL A 208 6.32 5.83 2.57
CA VAL A 208 4.98 6.23 2.13
C VAL A 208 5.09 7.58 1.43
N VAL A 209 4.71 7.63 0.16
CA VAL A 209 4.90 8.81 -0.70
C VAL A 209 3.83 9.87 -0.40
N ALA A 210 4.26 11.09 -0.12
CA ALA A 210 3.37 12.21 0.12
C ALA A 210 2.88 12.78 -1.22
N ALA A 211 1.68 12.40 -1.65
CA ALA A 211 1.11 12.75 -2.97
C ALA A 211 1.00 14.27 -3.26
N ARG A 212 1.07 15.14 -2.23
CA ARG A 212 0.82 16.59 -2.34
C ARG A 212 2.01 17.46 -1.91
N GLY A 213 3.23 16.91 -1.91
CA GLY A 213 4.46 17.64 -1.59
C GLY A 213 4.82 17.69 -0.09
N VAL A 214 5.78 18.54 0.25
CA VAL A 214 6.45 18.56 1.57
C VAL A 214 5.49 18.86 2.73
N ASP A 215 4.53 19.77 2.55
CA ASP A 215 3.56 20.13 3.59
C ASP A 215 2.68 18.94 3.97
N HIS A 216 2.35 18.09 2.99
CA HIS A 216 1.59 16.88 3.26
C HIS A 216 2.44 15.87 4.04
N ALA A 217 3.71 15.71 3.68
CA ALA A 217 4.63 14.87 4.43
C ALA A 217 4.77 15.36 5.89
N GLN A 218 4.94 16.66 6.10
CA GLN A 218 4.99 17.26 7.45
C GLN A 218 3.71 17.01 8.26
N ARG A 219 2.53 17.10 7.62
CA ARG A 219 1.26 16.73 8.28
C ARG A 219 1.26 15.25 8.69
N LEU A 220 1.68 14.35 7.81
CA LEU A 220 1.79 12.92 8.14
C LEU A 220 2.75 12.69 9.32
N MET A 221 3.89 13.39 9.34
CA MET A 221 4.84 13.31 10.45
C MET A 221 4.24 13.80 11.76
N SER A 222 3.49 14.92 11.73
CA SER A 222 2.84 15.46 12.92
C SER A 222 1.81 14.51 13.53
N LEU A 223 1.12 13.72 12.68
CA LEU A 223 0.16 12.71 13.14
C LEU A 223 0.85 11.51 13.81
N VAL A 224 2.09 11.22 13.44
CA VAL A 224 2.84 10.07 14.00
C VAL A 224 3.60 10.42 15.28
N GLN A 225 3.91 11.70 15.49
CA GLN A 225 4.65 12.17 16.66
C GLN A 225 3.76 12.67 17.82
N GLY A 226 2.48 12.92 17.57
CA GLY A 226 1.50 13.33 18.58
C GLY A 226 1.00 12.17 19.41
#